data_AF-A0A924FXZ0-F1
#
_entry.id   AF-A0A924FXZ0-F1
#
_cell.length_a   1.000
_cell.length_b   1.000
_cell.length_c   1.000
_cell.angle_alpha   90.00
_cell.angle_beta   90.00
_cell.angle_gamma   90.00
#
_symmetry.space_group_name_H-M   'P 1'
#
loop_
_entity.id
_entity.type
_entity.pdbx_description
1 polymer ?
#
loop_
_entity_poly.entity_id
_entity_poly.type
_entity_poly.pdbx_seq_one_letter_code
_entity_poly.pdbx_strand_id
1 'polypeptide(L)'
;MKILLLGGAALMFTAGVAVAADLPRAPAYKAAPAVARDWSGFYLGGYWGSSIGQSSATTPGGLALGSVDISQKSWTAGATVGLNWQASPAWLIGLEADLGFLDNKRKFTEWNDPSVSAGVKTGGYATARARLGYVTGPSLLYVTGGAAFLNIEDSFGGCANCTPVRAADALTVTKTGWTAGAGIETKLGRNWSQKTEYLYIDAGTTNVATNLLGVPQNVSFRNDFHVIKTGLNYQFGGPAEALPFFSGVMLPTSHNWAGFYLGGNAGGGLTTSPAPGNFGGGPLKADNDMRGGGGAAGIQAGYNVINLFGRPRWFAGVEGDIGYLGIKASHQDWNDGFVMSQKTNWYGTLRGRFGTTTGPALLYSTAGAAFVKVENGIVTTATTAQLAPLNLAFSNDVRSDTRAGWTIGGGTEVALNAGWSAKLEYLYIDAGKSTRAGVLSGPGGSTTINSEVANRFQVVRAGVNYNFNEPVVARY
;
A
#
# COMPACT_ATOMS: atom_id res chain seq x y z
N MET A 1 -62.65 60.42 37.20
CA MET A 1 -61.38 60.90 36.60
C MET A 1 -61.30 60.33 35.19
N LYS A 2 -61.03 61.16 34.17
CA LYS A 2 -60.91 60.79 32.73
C LYS A 2 -59.73 59.81 32.54
N ILE A 3 -59.74 58.87 31.58
CA ILE A 3 -59.20 58.96 30.19
C ILE A 3 -59.42 57.56 29.55
N LEU A 4 -60.30 57.37 28.54
CA LEU A 4 -60.11 57.28 27.06
C LEU A 4 -59.41 56.01 26.49
N LEU A 5 -60.20 55.25 25.69
CA LEU A 5 -59.93 54.63 24.35
C LEU A 5 -58.82 53.54 24.20
N LEU A 6 -58.86 52.51 23.33
CA LEU A 6 -59.51 52.17 22.04
C LEU A 6 -59.70 50.64 21.91
N GLY A 7 -60.80 50.12 21.32
CA GLY A 7 -60.85 49.50 19.97
C GLY A 7 -60.81 47.95 20.03
N GLY A 8 -61.89 47.18 19.78
CA GLY A 8 -62.59 46.94 18.50
C GLY A 8 -61.78 45.93 17.64
N ALA A 9 -62.21 44.74 17.23
CA ALA A 9 -63.52 44.11 17.08
C ALA A 9 -63.38 42.57 17.11
N ALA A 10 -64.46 41.88 17.51
CA ALA A 10 -64.56 40.42 17.54
C ALA A 10 -65.03 39.87 16.17
N LEU A 11 -64.34 38.85 15.66
CA LEU A 11 -64.74 38.05 14.50
C LEU A 11 -65.09 36.64 14.98
N MET A 12 -66.39 36.37 15.10
CA MET A 12 -66.92 35.01 15.22
C MET A 12 -66.94 34.37 13.83
N PHE A 13 -66.17 33.31 13.63
CA PHE A 13 -66.39 32.35 12.54
C PHE A 13 -66.82 31.02 13.16
N THR A 14 -68.05 30.64 12.85
CA THR A 14 -68.67 29.36 13.18
C THR A 14 -67.89 28.23 12.53
N ALA A 15 -67.40 27.28 13.33
CA ALA A 15 -66.77 26.06 12.84
C ALA A 15 -67.83 25.18 12.14
N GLY A 16 -67.73 25.08 10.82
CA GLY A 16 -68.45 24.06 10.05
C GLY A 16 -67.88 22.68 10.35
N VAL A 17 -68.75 21.74 10.71
CA VAL A 17 -68.43 20.31 10.82
C VAL A 17 -68.15 19.78 9.41
N ALA A 18 -66.89 19.44 9.13
CA ALA A 18 -66.53 18.69 7.93
C ALA A 18 -66.77 17.19 8.19
N VAL A 19 -67.83 16.66 7.59
CA VAL A 19 -68.07 15.22 7.45
C VAL A 19 -67.22 14.70 6.30
N ALA A 20 -66.09 14.08 6.62
CA ALA A 20 -65.29 13.27 5.68
C ALA A 20 -65.15 11.85 6.27
N ALA A 21 -66.26 11.11 6.27
CA ALA A 21 -66.33 9.76 6.85
C ALA A 21 -66.34 8.62 5.81
N ASP A 22 -66.18 8.91 4.52
CA ASP A 22 -66.07 7.87 3.48
C ASP A 22 -65.00 8.24 2.45
N LEU A 23 -63.74 8.13 2.85
CA LEU A 23 -62.65 7.85 1.92
C LEU A 23 -62.34 6.36 2.04
N PRO A 24 -62.40 5.56 0.96
CA PRO A 24 -62.00 4.18 1.02
C PRO A 24 -60.56 4.11 1.56
N ARG A 25 -60.37 3.32 2.62
CA ARG A 25 -59.06 3.07 3.22
C ARG A 25 -58.13 2.64 2.10
N ALA A 26 -57.16 3.49 1.76
CA ALA A 26 -56.12 3.15 0.79
C ALA A 26 -55.57 1.77 1.14
N PRO A 27 -55.38 0.86 0.16
CA PRO A 27 -54.82 -0.45 0.44
C PRO A 27 -53.57 -0.26 1.28
N ALA A 28 -53.53 -0.92 2.44
CA ALA A 28 -52.37 -0.91 3.29
C ALA A 28 -51.22 -1.53 2.50
N TYR A 29 -50.39 -0.70 1.88
CA TYR A 29 -49.14 -1.14 1.30
C TYR A 29 -48.37 -1.80 2.44
N LYS A 30 -48.22 -3.12 2.36
CA LYS A 30 -47.25 -3.85 3.18
C LYS A 30 -45.94 -3.10 2.94
N ALA A 31 -45.34 -2.55 4.00
CA ALA A 31 -44.07 -1.84 3.88
C ALA A 31 -43.15 -2.71 3.04
N ALA A 32 -42.59 -2.15 1.95
CA ALA A 32 -41.63 -2.88 1.14
C ALA A 32 -40.63 -3.50 2.12
N PRO A 33 -40.32 -4.81 2.01
CA PRO A 33 -39.35 -5.43 2.89
C PRO A 33 -38.15 -4.50 2.94
N ALA A 34 -37.74 -4.07 4.13
CA ALA A 34 -36.57 -3.22 4.27
C ALA A 34 -35.47 -3.92 3.48
N VAL A 35 -35.06 -3.34 2.35
CA VAL A 35 -34.06 -3.95 1.48
C VAL A 35 -32.88 -4.15 2.40
N ALA A 36 -32.59 -5.41 2.74
CA ALA A 36 -31.44 -5.73 3.56
C ALA A 36 -30.25 -5.12 2.82
N ARG A 37 -29.71 -4.03 3.38
CA ARG A 37 -28.66 -3.25 2.72
C ARG A 37 -27.38 -4.05 2.83
N ASP A 38 -27.24 -5.07 1.99
CA ASP A 38 -26.10 -5.97 1.99
C ASP A 38 -24.81 -5.22 1.66
N TRP A 39 -23.87 -5.26 2.58
CA TRP A 39 -22.54 -4.68 2.42
C TRP A 39 -21.56 -5.62 1.72
N SER A 40 -21.97 -6.87 1.45
CA SER A 40 -21.17 -7.84 0.72
C SER A 40 -20.88 -7.37 -0.69
N GLY A 41 -19.67 -7.67 -1.16
CA GLY A 41 -19.22 -7.34 -2.51
C GLY A 41 -17.97 -6.49 -2.54
N PHE A 42 -17.50 -6.31 -3.77
CA PHE A 42 -16.32 -5.51 -4.07
C PHE A 42 -16.68 -4.02 -4.05
N TYR A 43 -15.75 -3.17 -3.62
CA TYR A 43 -15.89 -1.72 -3.75
C TYR A 43 -14.57 -1.08 -4.16
N LEU A 44 -14.68 0.04 -4.88
CA LEU A 44 -13.58 0.91 -5.24
C LEU A 44 -13.98 2.34 -4.89
N GLY A 45 -13.04 3.13 -4.41
CA GLY A 45 -13.29 4.51 -4.05
C GLY A 45 -12.07 5.39 -4.12
N GLY A 46 -12.33 6.69 -3.98
CA GLY A 46 -11.31 7.71 -3.80
C GLY A 46 -11.50 8.39 -2.46
N TYR A 47 -10.41 8.87 -1.86
CA TYR A 47 -10.45 9.62 -0.62
C TYR A 47 -9.50 10.82 -0.66
N TRP A 48 -9.77 11.78 0.22
CA TRP A 48 -8.89 12.89 0.54
C TRP A 48 -8.96 13.16 2.04
N GLY A 49 -7.97 13.87 2.57
CA GLY A 49 -7.90 14.06 4.01
C GLY A 49 -6.68 14.84 4.45
N SER A 50 -6.42 14.75 5.75
CA SER A 50 -5.26 15.32 6.39
C SER A 50 -4.48 14.26 7.14
N SER A 51 -3.19 14.50 7.30
CA SER A 51 -2.31 13.66 8.09
C SER A 51 -1.47 14.53 9.01
N ILE A 52 -1.15 13.98 10.16
CA ILE A 52 -0.15 14.51 11.07
C ILE A 52 0.95 13.45 11.15
N GLY A 53 2.14 13.82 10.68
CA GLY A 53 3.34 13.02 10.88
C GLY A 53 4.04 13.45 12.16
N GLN A 54 4.43 12.49 12.98
CA GLN A 54 5.32 12.70 14.11
C GLN A 54 6.59 11.88 13.88
N SER A 55 7.72 12.56 13.96
CA SER A 55 9.02 11.93 13.81
C SER A 55 9.90 12.35 14.98
N SER A 56 10.59 11.41 15.62
CA SER A 56 11.61 11.73 16.63
C SER A 56 12.98 11.34 16.12
N ALA A 57 13.93 12.27 16.18
CA ALA A 57 15.33 12.06 15.85
C ALA A 57 16.15 12.03 17.15
N THR A 58 16.88 10.95 17.41
CA THR A 58 17.68 10.80 18.63
C THR A 58 19.14 10.48 18.32
N THR A 59 20.06 11.14 19.05
CA THR A 59 21.51 10.89 19.00
C THR A 59 22.00 10.20 20.28
N PRO A 60 22.75 9.08 20.20
CA PRO A 60 23.39 8.47 21.37
C PRO A 60 24.38 9.43 22.02
N GLY A 61 24.40 9.50 23.36
CA GLY A 61 25.39 10.27 24.11
C GLY A 61 25.21 11.80 24.12
N GLY A 62 24.17 12.36 23.49
CA GLY A 62 23.79 13.78 23.61
C GLY A 62 24.77 14.79 22.99
N LEU A 63 25.69 14.35 22.15
CA LEU A 63 26.80 15.17 21.65
C LEU A 63 26.42 16.16 20.51
N ALA A 64 25.17 16.16 20.04
CA ALA A 64 24.74 16.95 18.88
C ALA A 64 23.36 17.61 19.05
N LEU A 65 22.27 16.84 19.08
CA LEU A 65 20.89 17.36 19.16
C LEU A 65 20.08 16.88 20.37
N GLY A 66 20.54 15.82 21.05
CA GLY A 66 19.69 15.08 21.97
C GLY A 66 18.53 14.38 21.24
N SER A 67 17.32 14.44 21.81
CA SER A 67 16.08 13.97 21.20
C SER A 67 15.28 15.18 20.68
N VAL A 68 14.93 15.17 19.39
CA VAL A 68 14.16 16.24 18.75
C VAL A 68 12.91 15.66 18.11
N ASP A 69 11.76 16.25 18.43
CA ASP A 69 10.47 15.92 17.81
C ASP A 69 10.16 16.85 16.63
N ILE A 70 9.79 16.24 15.51
CA ILE A 70 9.42 16.89 14.26
C ILE A 70 7.96 16.51 13.99
N SER A 71 7.04 17.42 14.33
CA SER A 71 5.63 17.28 13.98
C SER A 71 5.29 18.07 12.73
N GLN A 72 4.48 17.48 11.86
CA GLN A 72 4.11 18.05 10.57
C GLN A 72 2.64 17.80 10.28
N LYS A 73 1.98 18.77 9.64
CA LYS A 73 0.64 18.61 9.08
C LYS A 73 0.78 18.50 7.56
N SER A 74 0.05 17.58 6.95
CA SER A 74 -0.05 17.47 5.51
C SER A 74 -1.46 17.06 5.09
N TRP A 75 -1.72 17.12 3.81
CA TRP A 75 -2.92 16.59 3.18
C TRP A 75 -2.63 15.25 2.53
N THR A 76 -3.65 14.42 2.40
CA THR A 76 -3.55 13.13 1.71
C THR A 76 -4.68 13.01 0.70
N ALA A 77 -4.41 12.30 -0.40
CA ALA A 77 -5.43 11.83 -1.32
C ALA A 77 -5.00 10.50 -1.92
N GLY A 78 -5.97 9.68 -2.32
CA GLY A 78 -5.67 8.34 -2.82
C GLY A 78 -6.90 7.57 -3.27
N ALA A 79 -6.64 6.30 -3.61
CA ALA A 79 -7.65 5.33 -3.99
C ALA A 79 -7.70 4.21 -2.96
N THR A 80 -8.90 3.67 -2.75
CA THR A 80 -9.15 2.53 -1.87
C THR A 80 -9.90 1.45 -2.63
N VAL A 81 -9.55 0.21 -2.39
CA VAL A 81 -10.22 -0.96 -2.97
C VAL A 81 -10.45 -1.98 -1.88
N GLY A 82 -11.60 -2.65 -1.90
CA GLY A 82 -11.87 -3.67 -0.91
C GLY A 82 -12.95 -4.66 -1.29
N LEU A 83 -13.06 -5.68 -0.46
CA LEU A 83 -14.02 -6.75 -0.56
C LEU A 83 -14.64 -6.97 0.81
N ASN A 84 -15.96 -6.95 0.84
CA ASN A 84 -16.75 -7.17 2.04
C ASN A 84 -17.49 -8.51 1.95
N TRP A 85 -17.59 -9.18 3.09
CA TRP A 85 -18.46 -10.33 3.29
C TRP A 85 -19.25 -10.14 4.58
N GLN A 86 -20.55 -9.92 4.42
CA GLN A 86 -21.49 -9.80 5.53
C GLN A 86 -21.98 -11.19 5.95
N ALA A 87 -21.37 -11.74 7.02
CA ALA A 87 -21.67 -13.09 7.51
C ALA A 87 -23.00 -13.16 8.28
N SER A 88 -23.47 -12.04 8.83
CA SER A 88 -24.77 -11.94 9.51
C SER A 88 -25.41 -10.57 9.27
N PRO A 89 -26.70 -10.35 9.58
CA PRO A 89 -27.34 -9.05 9.40
C PRO A 89 -26.62 -7.88 10.09
N ALA A 90 -25.87 -8.17 11.16
CA ALA A 90 -25.17 -7.16 11.96
C ALA A 90 -23.64 -7.18 11.79
N TRP A 91 -23.02 -8.26 11.31
CA TRP A 91 -21.56 -8.40 11.27
C TRP A 91 -21.00 -8.62 9.87
N LEU A 92 -19.89 -7.94 9.59
CA LEU A 92 -19.15 -8.00 8.34
C LEU A 92 -17.67 -8.17 8.59
N ILE A 93 -17.02 -8.96 7.76
CA ILE A 93 -15.56 -9.00 7.63
C ILE A 93 -15.17 -8.60 6.21
N GLY A 94 -13.94 -8.15 6.01
CA GLY A 94 -13.46 -7.83 4.68
C GLY A 94 -11.97 -7.60 4.61
N LEU A 95 -11.52 -7.30 3.40
CA LEU A 95 -10.15 -6.88 3.10
C LEU A 95 -10.21 -5.53 2.40
N GLU A 96 -9.27 -4.65 2.72
CA GLU A 96 -9.13 -3.34 2.11
C GLU A 96 -7.65 -3.05 1.82
N ALA A 97 -7.38 -2.41 0.69
CA ALA A 97 -6.08 -1.88 0.36
C ALA A 97 -6.20 -0.42 -0.07
N ASP A 98 -5.21 0.39 0.32
CA ASP A 98 -5.12 1.78 -0.07
C ASP A 98 -3.81 2.07 -0.80
N LEU A 99 -3.89 3.00 -1.75
CA LEU A 99 -2.74 3.68 -2.31
C LEU A 99 -2.98 5.18 -2.15
N GLY A 100 -2.04 5.89 -1.55
CA GLY A 100 -2.20 7.29 -1.22
C GLY A 100 -0.92 8.09 -1.32
N PHE A 101 -1.10 9.39 -1.49
CA PHE A 101 -0.06 10.39 -1.48
C PHE A 101 -0.02 11.10 -0.12
N LEU A 102 1.18 11.52 0.30
CA LEU A 102 1.46 12.27 1.53
C LEU A 102 2.52 13.34 1.22
N ASP A 103 2.16 14.63 1.17
CA ASP A 103 3.12 15.74 0.97
C ASP A 103 3.67 16.25 2.30
N ASN A 104 4.40 15.42 3.04
CA ASN A 104 5.08 15.90 4.26
C ASN A 104 6.51 16.30 3.89
N LYS A 105 6.91 17.51 4.26
CA LYS A 105 8.28 18.01 4.19
C LYS A 105 8.51 18.94 5.37
N ARG A 106 9.38 18.56 6.30
CA ARG A 106 9.81 19.43 7.38
C ARG A 106 11.29 19.25 7.64
N LYS A 107 11.90 20.38 8.00
CA LYS A 107 13.28 20.46 8.45
C LYS A 107 13.28 21.20 9.79
N PHE A 108 13.89 20.58 10.79
CA PHE A 108 14.30 21.21 12.02
C PHE A 108 15.76 21.64 11.88
N THR A 109 16.07 22.84 12.35
CA THR A 109 17.45 23.36 12.42
C THR A 109 17.70 23.77 13.86
N GLU A 110 18.85 23.39 14.40
CA GLU A 110 19.22 23.76 15.76
C GLU A 110 19.55 25.25 15.86
N TRP A 111 19.11 25.88 16.96
CA TRP A 111 19.24 27.32 17.15
C TRP A 111 20.69 27.74 17.45
N ASN A 112 21.37 26.99 18.32
CA ASN A 112 22.74 27.29 18.75
C ASN A 112 23.78 26.87 17.72
N ASP A 113 23.43 25.91 16.86
CA ASP A 113 24.26 25.48 15.75
C ASP A 113 23.41 25.35 14.48
N PRO A 114 23.30 26.43 13.67
CA PRO A 114 22.53 26.42 12.42
C PRO A 114 23.01 25.40 11.39
N SER A 115 24.15 24.76 11.66
CA SER A 115 24.75 23.72 10.85
C SER A 115 24.27 22.30 11.13
N VAL A 116 23.47 22.13 12.19
CA VAL A 116 22.87 20.85 12.52
C VAL A 116 21.38 20.92 12.20
N SER A 117 20.94 20.02 11.32
CA SER A 117 19.56 19.95 10.92
C SER A 117 19.09 18.51 10.75
N ALA A 118 17.82 18.28 11.05
CA ALA A 118 17.14 17.00 10.86
C ALA A 118 15.89 17.24 10.01
N GLY A 119 15.70 16.46 8.96
CA GLY A 119 14.58 16.64 8.05
C GLY A 119 13.90 15.32 7.70
N VAL A 120 12.58 15.38 7.53
CA VAL A 120 11.76 14.23 7.14
C VAL A 120 10.86 14.65 5.99
N LYS A 121 10.86 13.85 4.92
CA LYS A 121 10.00 14.01 3.76
C LYS A 121 9.28 12.71 3.44
N THR A 122 7.98 12.77 3.17
CA THR A 122 7.21 11.61 2.70
C THR A 122 6.78 11.81 1.25
N GLY A 123 6.64 10.71 0.51
CA GLY A 123 6.14 10.73 -0.86
C GLY A 123 4.75 10.10 -1.01
N GLY A 124 4.59 8.87 -0.52
CA GLY A 124 3.34 8.13 -0.65
C GLY A 124 3.29 6.95 0.30
N TYR A 125 2.10 6.39 0.47
CA TYR A 125 1.85 5.23 1.31
C TYR A 125 0.93 4.23 0.63
N ALA A 126 1.05 2.98 1.05
CA ALA A 126 0.14 1.91 0.74
C ALA A 126 -0.26 1.17 2.02
N THR A 127 -1.48 0.65 2.08
CA THR A 127 -1.88 -0.25 3.18
C THR A 127 -2.59 -1.48 2.64
N ALA A 128 -2.49 -2.58 3.39
CA ALA A 128 -3.29 -3.78 3.19
C ALA A 128 -3.83 -4.22 4.56
N ARG A 129 -5.15 -4.24 4.70
CA ARG A 129 -5.84 -4.31 5.99
C ARG A 129 -7.00 -5.29 5.96
N ALA A 130 -7.18 -6.03 7.04
CA ALA A 130 -8.44 -6.71 7.32
C ALA A 130 -9.41 -5.72 7.98
N ARG A 131 -10.71 -5.86 7.72
CA ARG A 131 -11.77 -5.07 8.36
C ARG A 131 -12.76 -5.98 9.07
N LEU A 132 -13.21 -5.54 10.25
CA LEU A 132 -14.32 -6.10 10.99
C LEU A 132 -15.31 -4.97 11.26
N GLY A 133 -16.57 -5.17 10.89
CA GLY A 133 -17.58 -4.13 10.97
C GLY A 133 -18.92 -4.60 11.52
N TYR A 134 -19.62 -3.64 12.11
CA TYR A 134 -20.95 -3.75 12.69
C TYR A 134 -21.93 -2.86 11.91
N VAL A 135 -23.01 -3.46 11.41
CA VAL A 135 -24.01 -2.80 10.57
C VAL A 135 -25.13 -2.23 11.44
N THR A 136 -25.30 -0.91 11.40
CA THR A 136 -26.36 -0.17 12.11
C THR A 136 -27.20 0.62 11.09
N GLY A 137 -28.22 -0.02 10.53
CA GLY A 137 -29.08 0.59 9.51
C GLY A 137 -28.31 0.90 8.21
N PRO A 138 -28.24 2.17 7.75
CA PRO A 138 -27.49 2.53 6.55
C PRO A 138 -25.97 2.67 6.79
N SER A 139 -25.52 2.62 8.04
CA SER A 139 -24.13 2.85 8.43
C SER A 139 -23.43 1.56 8.86
N LEU A 140 -22.14 1.51 8.60
CA LEU A 140 -21.22 0.45 8.97
C LEU A 140 -20.13 1.09 9.83
N LEU A 141 -20.11 0.75 11.11
CA LEU A 141 -19.00 1.07 12.00
C LEU A 141 -17.97 -0.05 11.88
N TYR A 142 -16.69 0.27 11.72
CA TYR A 142 -15.68 -0.77 11.55
C TYR A 142 -14.33 -0.39 12.12
N VAL A 143 -13.55 -1.42 12.40
CA VAL A 143 -12.13 -1.34 12.73
C VAL A 143 -11.34 -2.08 11.66
N THR A 144 -10.09 -1.65 11.46
CA THR A 144 -9.16 -2.25 10.52
C THR A 144 -7.80 -2.47 11.17
N GLY A 145 -7.10 -3.48 10.70
CA GLY A 145 -5.73 -3.78 11.13
C GLY A 145 -4.95 -4.46 10.01
N GLY A 146 -3.67 -4.11 9.86
CA GLY A 146 -2.83 -4.73 8.85
C GLY A 146 -1.45 -4.11 8.71
N ALA A 147 -0.89 -4.24 7.51
CA ALA A 147 0.43 -3.75 7.17
C ALA A 147 0.34 -2.40 6.45
N ALA A 148 1.33 -1.54 6.70
CA ALA A 148 1.47 -0.25 6.04
C ALA A 148 2.88 -0.09 5.46
N PHE A 149 2.93 0.62 4.33
CA PHE A 149 4.14 0.87 3.57
C PHE A 149 4.23 2.37 3.28
N LEU A 150 5.36 3.00 3.55
CA LEU A 150 5.54 4.45 3.40
C LEU A 150 6.86 4.76 2.75
N ASN A 151 6.87 5.62 1.75
CA ASN A 151 8.11 6.16 1.20
C ASN A 151 8.52 7.39 2.02
N ILE A 152 9.61 7.27 2.78
CA ILE A 152 10.13 8.30 3.70
C ILE A 152 11.60 8.59 3.36
N GLU A 153 11.95 9.85 3.31
CA GLU A 153 13.31 10.37 3.19
C GLU A 153 13.67 11.05 4.52
N ASP A 154 14.51 10.40 5.31
CA ASP A 154 15.06 10.92 6.55
C ASP A 154 16.43 11.54 6.23
N SER A 155 16.68 12.75 6.74
CA SER A 155 17.92 13.50 6.49
C SER A 155 18.48 14.07 7.78
N PHE A 156 19.80 14.06 7.89
CA PHE A 156 20.50 14.59 9.05
C PHE A 156 21.84 15.23 8.65
N GLY A 157 22.17 16.36 9.26
CA GLY A 157 23.42 17.09 9.06
C GLY A 157 23.29 18.31 8.14
N GLY A 158 24.43 18.83 7.69
CA GLY A 158 24.53 19.96 6.76
C GLY A 158 25.10 21.24 7.38
N CYS A 159 26.43 21.40 7.34
CA CYS A 159 27.10 22.64 7.73
C CYS A 159 27.64 23.41 6.53
N ALA A 160 26.96 24.49 6.15
CA ALA A 160 27.39 25.38 5.07
C ALA A 160 28.64 26.22 5.44
N ASN A 161 28.87 26.48 6.74
CA ASN A 161 29.92 27.39 7.23
C ASN A 161 31.04 26.70 8.02
N CYS A 162 31.06 25.36 8.06
CA CYS A 162 32.11 24.59 8.74
C CYS A 162 33.21 24.27 7.75
N THR A 163 34.41 24.06 8.27
CA THR A 163 35.55 23.60 7.49
C THR A 163 36.00 22.23 8.01
N PRO A 164 36.00 21.16 7.17
CA PRO A 164 35.46 21.14 5.81
C PRO A 164 33.93 21.25 5.79
N VAL A 165 33.40 21.81 4.69
CA VAL A 165 31.95 21.90 4.44
C VAL A 165 31.38 20.49 4.38
N ARG A 166 30.34 20.22 5.16
CA ARG A 166 29.67 18.90 5.21
C ARG A 166 28.27 19.03 4.62
N ALA A 167 27.98 18.24 3.58
CA ALA A 167 26.63 18.09 3.08
C ALA A 167 25.76 17.34 4.10
N ALA A 168 24.44 17.60 4.10
CA ALA A 168 23.52 16.79 4.87
C ALA A 168 23.42 15.39 4.25
N ASP A 169 23.53 14.35 5.07
CA ASP A 169 23.30 12.98 4.64
C ASP A 169 21.80 12.75 4.57
N ALA A 170 21.32 12.24 3.43
CA ALA A 170 19.90 11.97 3.19
C ALA A 170 19.72 10.51 2.76
N LEU A 171 18.78 9.82 3.39
CA LEU A 171 18.47 8.43 3.13
C LEU A 171 16.99 8.27 2.77
N THR A 172 16.71 7.88 1.53
CA THR A 172 15.36 7.53 1.09
C THR A 172 15.10 6.05 1.29
N VAL A 173 14.11 5.69 2.11
CA VAL A 173 13.73 4.31 2.42
C VAL A 173 12.21 4.13 2.30
N THR A 174 11.77 3.03 1.71
CA THR A 174 10.38 2.59 1.85
C THR A 174 10.24 1.80 3.15
N LYS A 175 9.56 2.37 4.13
CA LYS A 175 9.28 1.81 5.44
C LYS A 175 8.12 0.83 5.40
N THR A 176 8.27 -0.25 6.16
CA THR A 176 7.21 -1.22 6.44
C THR A 176 6.91 -1.16 7.92
N GLY A 177 5.63 -1.11 8.26
CA GLY A 177 5.18 -1.27 9.62
C GLY A 177 3.74 -1.71 9.67
N TRP A 178 3.06 -1.38 10.76
CA TRP A 178 1.69 -1.81 11.00
C TRP A 178 0.74 -0.62 11.01
N THR A 179 -0.53 -0.90 10.79
CA THR A 179 -1.57 0.10 10.82
C THR A 179 -2.83 -0.44 11.48
N ALA A 180 -3.49 0.44 12.23
CA ALA A 180 -4.80 0.19 12.79
C ALA A 180 -5.68 1.41 12.54
N GLY A 181 -6.94 1.17 12.18
CA GLY A 181 -7.87 2.23 11.88
C GLY A 181 -9.27 1.94 12.41
N ALA A 182 -10.07 2.99 12.51
CA ALA A 182 -11.48 2.91 12.82
C ALA A 182 -12.23 3.91 11.95
N GLY A 183 -13.42 3.54 11.50
CA GLY A 183 -14.19 4.38 10.61
C GLY A 183 -15.67 4.09 10.61
N ILE A 184 -16.38 5.01 9.98
CA ILE A 184 -17.81 4.90 9.67
C ILE A 184 -17.97 4.98 8.16
N GLU A 185 -18.79 4.09 7.62
CA GLU A 185 -19.16 4.10 6.20
C GLU A 185 -20.68 4.10 6.11
N THR A 186 -21.26 5.09 5.43
CA THR A 186 -22.71 5.27 5.33
C THR A 186 -23.15 5.18 3.89
N LYS A 187 -24.13 4.32 3.60
CA LYS A 187 -24.73 4.22 2.26
C LYS A 187 -25.54 5.48 1.96
N LEU A 188 -25.13 6.18 0.91
CA LEU A 188 -25.81 7.36 0.37
C LEU A 188 -26.96 6.96 -0.57
N GLY A 189 -26.85 5.79 -1.20
CA GLY A 189 -27.81 5.27 -2.18
C GLY A 189 -27.13 4.97 -3.53
N ARG A 190 -27.81 4.23 -4.41
CA ARG A 190 -27.29 3.90 -5.78
C ARG A 190 -25.88 3.31 -5.76
N ASN A 191 -25.63 2.41 -4.82
CA ASN A 191 -24.35 1.74 -4.58
C ASN A 191 -23.21 2.65 -4.11
N TRP A 192 -23.45 3.93 -3.87
CA TRP A 192 -22.48 4.83 -3.27
C TRP A 192 -22.55 4.79 -1.74
N SER A 193 -21.38 4.75 -1.12
CA SER A 193 -21.19 4.98 0.31
C SER A 193 -20.18 6.10 0.53
N GLN A 194 -20.42 6.90 1.55
CA GLN A 194 -19.44 7.83 2.09
C GLN A 194 -18.68 7.12 3.20
N LYS A 195 -17.36 7.15 3.14
CA LYS A 195 -16.47 6.60 4.14
C LYS A 195 -15.70 7.73 4.84
N THR A 196 -15.62 7.68 6.16
CA THR A 196 -14.71 8.50 6.95
C THR A 196 -13.94 7.61 7.90
N GLU A 197 -12.62 7.74 7.92
CA GLU A 197 -11.72 6.83 8.62
C GLU A 197 -10.58 7.59 9.28
N TYR A 198 -10.27 7.19 10.51
CA TYR A 198 -9.03 7.50 11.19
C TYR A 198 -8.09 6.30 11.07
N LEU A 199 -6.82 6.56 10.76
CA LEU A 199 -5.80 5.56 10.56
C LEU A 199 -4.52 5.95 11.29
N TYR A 200 -4.06 5.09 12.19
CA TYR A 200 -2.72 5.16 12.76
C TYR A 200 -1.77 4.27 11.98
N ILE A 201 -0.58 4.78 11.69
CA ILE A 201 0.47 4.07 10.97
C ILE A 201 1.78 4.24 11.75
N ASP A 202 2.37 3.13 12.21
CA ASP A 202 3.72 3.11 12.74
C ASP A 202 4.66 2.62 11.64
N ALA A 203 5.61 3.44 11.21
CA ALA A 203 6.55 3.13 10.12
C ALA A 203 7.89 2.56 10.65
N GLY A 204 8.02 2.37 11.97
CA GLY A 204 9.22 1.86 12.61
C GLY A 204 10.34 2.88 12.74
N THR A 205 11.57 2.37 12.92
CA THR A 205 12.78 3.17 13.17
C THR A 205 13.78 3.08 12.02
N THR A 206 14.39 4.20 11.64
CA THR A 206 15.55 4.31 10.72
C THR A 206 16.79 4.65 11.50
N ASN A 207 17.94 4.16 11.06
CA ASN A 207 19.24 4.60 11.53
C ASN A 207 19.94 5.31 10.38
N VAL A 208 20.28 6.58 10.56
CA VAL A 208 21.04 7.38 9.59
C VAL A 208 22.45 7.55 10.16
N ALA A 209 23.43 6.94 9.49
CA ALA A 209 24.83 7.16 9.80
C ALA A 209 25.24 8.57 9.38
N THR A 210 25.94 9.28 10.25
CA THR A 210 26.42 10.64 10.05
C THR A 210 27.81 10.75 10.64
N ASN A 211 28.64 11.61 10.05
CA ASN A 211 29.93 11.95 10.63
C ASN A 211 29.86 13.42 11.06
N LEU A 212 29.51 13.64 12.33
CA LEU A 212 29.47 14.97 12.91
C LEU A 212 30.83 15.29 13.52
N LEU A 213 31.45 16.40 13.11
CA LEU A 213 32.74 16.87 13.63
C LEU A 213 33.89 15.85 13.55
N GLY A 214 33.84 14.88 12.63
CA GLY A 214 34.88 13.84 12.51
C GLY A 214 34.59 12.57 13.31
N VAL A 215 33.51 12.55 14.09
CA VAL A 215 33.11 11.40 14.90
C VAL A 215 31.94 10.68 14.23
N PRO A 216 32.05 9.36 13.94
CA PRO A 216 30.93 8.55 13.49
C PRO A 216 29.80 8.52 14.53
N GLN A 217 28.58 8.81 14.10
CA GLN A 217 27.37 8.81 14.91
C GLN A 217 26.23 8.14 14.14
N ASN A 218 25.27 7.58 14.87
CA ASN A 218 24.04 7.06 14.29
C ASN A 218 22.84 7.81 14.86
N VAL A 219 21.98 8.33 13.99
CA VAL A 219 20.77 9.04 14.38
C VAL A 219 19.59 8.12 14.13
N SER A 220 18.84 7.82 15.19
CA SER A 220 17.63 7.02 15.07
C SER A 220 16.42 7.93 14.80
N PHE A 221 15.70 7.68 13.71
CA PHE A 221 14.44 8.32 13.37
C PHE A 221 13.28 7.35 13.58
N ARG A 222 12.38 7.62 14.54
CA ARG A 222 11.10 6.89 14.66
C ARG A 222 10.01 7.71 14.00
N ASN A 223 9.22 7.08 13.13
CA ASN A 223 8.18 7.75 12.35
C ASN A 223 6.80 7.11 12.59
N ASP A 224 5.83 7.93 12.95
CA ASP A 224 4.42 7.55 13.05
C ASP A 224 3.50 8.61 12.44
N PHE A 225 2.33 8.17 11.99
CA PHE A 225 1.39 9.00 11.25
C PHE A 225 -0.03 8.77 11.73
N HIS A 226 -0.74 9.88 11.93
CA HIS A 226 -2.17 9.92 12.17
C HIS A 226 -2.86 10.49 10.94
N VAL A 227 -3.69 9.70 10.28
CA VAL A 227 -4.37 10.09 9.04
C VAL A 227 -5.87 10.12 9.29
N ILE A 228 -6.52 11.25 8.98
CA ILE A 228 -7.98 11.37 8.92
C ILE A 228 -8.35 11.55 7.46
N LYS A 229 -9.09 10.59 6.91
CA LYS A 229 -9.50 10.58 5.51
C LYS A 229 -11.01 10.42 5.37
N THR A 230 -11.57 11.09 4.37
CA THR A 230 -12.95 10.94 3.94
C THR A 230 -13.00 10.69 2.44
N GLY A 231 -13.95 9.89 1.99
CA GLY A 231 -14.03 9.46 0.60
C GLY A 231 -15.38 8.92 0.20
N LEU A 232 -15.48 8.61 -1.09
CA LEU A 232 -16.65 7.98 -1.70
C LEU A 232 -16.23 6.63 -2.27
N ASN A 233 -17.00 5.61 -1.92
CA ASN A 233 -16.85 4.25 -2.41
C ASN A 233 -18.06 3.90 -3.27
N TYR A 234 -17.81 3.21 -4.37
CA TYR A 234 -18.84 2.59 -5.19
C TYR A 234 -18.80 1.07 -4.98
N GLN A 235 -19.90 0.51 -4.49
CA GLN A 235 -20.07 -0.91 -4.22
C GLN A 235 -20.61 -1.64 -5.47
N PHE A 236 -19.91 -2.68 -5.91
CA PHE A 236 -20.35 -3.50 -7.03
C PHE A 236 -21.25 -4.63 -6.51
N GLY A 237 -22.40 -4.84 -7.16
CA GLY A 237 -23.31 -5.95 -6.86
C GLY A 237 -24.40 -5.72 -5.81
N GLY A 238 -24.67 -4.47 -5.37
CA GLY A 238 -25.78 -4.17 -4.46
C GLY A 238 -27.18 -4.37 -5.10
N PRO A 239 -28.26 -4.51 -4.28
CA PRO A 239 -29.62 -4.66 -4.79
C PRO A 239 -30.00 -3.44 -5.64
N ALA A 240 -30.28 -3.68 -6.91
CA ALA A 240 -30.56 -2.67 -7.91
C ALA A 240 -31.84 -1.89 -7.56
N GLU A 241 -31.69 -0.70 -6.99
CA GLU A 241 -32.72 0.34 -7.18
C GLU A 241 -32.55 0.90 -8.60
N ALA A 242 -33.40 0.38 -9.49
CA ALA A 242 -33.38 0.65 -10.91
C ALA A 242 -33.48 2.15 -11.22
N LEU A 243 -32.50 2.67 -11.97
CA LEU A 243 -32.65 3.86 -12.79
C LEU A 243 -32.72 3.43 -14.27
N PRO A 244 -33.59 4.04 -15.09
CA PRO A 244 -33.88 3.61 -16.46
C PRO A 244 -32.75 3.83 -17.47
N PHE A 245 -31.58 4.31 -17.04
CA PHE A 245 -30.43 4.59 -17.91
C PHE A 245 -29.22 3.66 -17.68
N PHE A 246 -29.29 2.79 -16.66
CA PHE A 246 -28.32 1.70 -16.47
C PHE A 246 -29.07 0.42 -16.11
N SER A 247 -29.77 -0.16 -17.09
CA SER A 247 -30.14 -1.58 -16.96
C SER A 247 -28.88 -2.42 -17.15
N GLY A 248 -28.48 -3.14 -16.10
CA GLY A 248 -27.59 -4.29 -16.25
C GLY A 248 -26.10 -3.99 -16.06
N VAL A 249 -25.68 -3.92 -14.80
CA VAL A 249 -24.58 -4.80 -14.40
C VAL A 249 -25.09 -5.62 -13.22
N MET A 250 -25.93 -6.61 -13.52
CA MET A 250 -25.95 -7.79 -12.66
C MET A 250 -24.57 -8.41 -12.80
N LEU A 251 -23.88 -8.68 -11.69
CA LEU A 251 -22.76 -9.63 -11.72
C LEU A 251 -23.28 -10.86 -12.47
N PRO A 252 -22.61 -11.32 -13.54
CA PRO A 252 -23.13 -12.44 -14.32
C PRO A 252 -23.47 -13.58 -13.36
N THR A 253 -24.71 -14.06 -13.38
CA THR A 253 -25.12 -15.23 -12.57
C THR A 253 -24.27 -16.47 -12.90
N SER A 254 -23.61 -16.46 -14.06
CA SER A 254 -22.45 -17.26 -14.42
C SER A 254 -21.48 -16.43 -15.30
N HIS A 255 -20.27 -16.15 -14.82
CA HIS A 255 -19.18 -15.65 -15.67
C HIS A 255 -18.38 -16.85 -16.20
N ASN A 256 -18.16 -16.91 -17.51
CA ASN A 256 -17.35 -17.96 -18.11
C ASN A 256 -15.87 -17.60 -17.95
N TRP A 257 -15.24 -18.10 -16.88
CA TRP A 257 -13.81 -17.90 -16.64
C TRP A 257 -12.90 -18.69 -17.58
N ALA A 258 -13.42 -19.60 -18.41
CA ALA A 258 -12.61 -20.33 -19.36
C ALA A 258 -12.12 -19.37 -20.45
N GLY A 259 -11.05 -19.74 -21.15
CA GLY A 259 -10.53 -19.01 -22.30
C GLY A 259 -9.38 -18.07 -22.01
N PHE A 260 -9.03 -17.31 -23.04
CA PHE A 260 -7.94 -16.36 -23.05
C PHE A 260 -8.36 -15.04 -22.40
N TYR A 261 -7.48 -14.46 -21.58
CA TYR A 261 -7.65 -13.12 -21.05
C TYR A 261 -6.35 -12.31 -21.16
N LEU A 262 -6.52 -10.98 -21.26
CA LEU A 262 -5.45 -10.00 -21.26
C LEU A 262 -5.81 -8.86 -20.31
N GLY A 263 -4.85 -8.32 -19.59
CA GLY A 263 -5.10 -7.24 -18.66
C GLY A 263 -3.87 -6.47 -18.23
N GLY A 264 -4.12 -5.44 -17.43
CA GLY A 264 -3.10 -4.61 -16.79
C GLY A 264 -3.16 -4.74 -15.28
N ASN A 265 -2.03 -4.54 -14.61
CA ASN A 265 -1.94 -4.52 -13.15
C ASN A 265 -1.05 -3.37 -12.66
N ALA A 266 -1.31 -2.92 -11.43
CA ALA A 266 -0.54 -1.91 -10.71
C ALA A 266 -0.55 -2.21 -9.21
N GLY A 267 0.54 -1.89 -8.52
CA GLY A 267 0.72 -2.23 -7.12
C GLY A 267 2.06 -1.78 -6.54
N GLY A 268 2.50 -2.48 -5.51
CA GLY A 268 3.77 -2.23 -4.84
C GLY A 268 4.52 -3.53 -4.54
N GLY A 269 5.84 -3.43 -4.47
CA GLY A 269 6.70 -4.55 -4.10
C GLY A 269 7.68 -4.19 -2.99
N LEU A 270 8.14 -5.22 -2.27
CA LEU A 270 9.04 -5.17 -1.14
C LEU A 270 10.21 -6.12 -1.41
N THR A 271 11.37 -5.82 -0.85
CA THR A 271 12.51 -6.73 -0.80
C THR A 271 13.06 -6.79 0.61
N THR A 272 13.40 -7.99 1.06
CA THR A 272 14.21 -8.23 2.25
C THR A 272 15.36 -9.14 1.83
N SER A 273 16.53 -8.55 1.74
CA SER A 273 17.71 -9.19 1.18
C SER A 273 18.78 -9.26 2.26
N PRO A 274 18.90 -10.40 2.96
CA PRO A 274 20.06 -10.66 3.80
C PRO A 274 21.32 -10.50 2.95
N ALA A 275 22.26 -9.70 3.44
CA ALA A 275 23.51 -9.41 2.76
C ALA A 275 24.71 -9.63 3.70
N PRO A 276 24.96 -10.87 4.16
CA PRO A 276 26.09 -11.13 5.04
C PRO A 276 27.40 -10.75 4.35
N GLY A 277 28.20 -9.92 5.00
CA GLY A 277 29.58 -9.63 4.60
C GLY A 277 30.52 -10.62 5.28
N ASN A 278 31.53 -11.10 4.56
CA ASN A 278 32.65 -11.82 5.17
C ASN A 278 33.89 -10.93 5.13
N PHE A 279 34.20 -10.29 6.26
CA PHE A 279 35.44 -9.55 6.44
C PHE A 279 36.51 -10.55 6.86
N GLY A 280 37.54 -10.71 6.00
CA GLY A 280 38.53 -11.77 6.12
C GLY A 280 39.04 -11.99 7.55
N GLY A 281 38.81 -13.21 8.07
CA GLY A 281 39.55 -13.76 9.21
C GLY A 281 38.80 -14.03 10.51
N GLY A 282 37.49 -13.78 10.62
CA GLY A 282 36.74 -14.13 11.84
C GLY A 282 35.23 -14.35 11.62
N PRO A 283 34.54 -15.09 12.50
CA PRO A 283 33.13 -15.39 12.37
C PRO A 283 32.28 -14.20 12.87
N LEU A 284 32.37 -13.05 12.20
CA LEU A 284 31.46 -11.93 12.44
C LEU A 284 30.53 -11.83 11.23
N LYS A 285 29.40 -12.52 11.31
CA LYS A 285 28.24 -12.27 10.45
C LYS A 285 27.55 -11.02 11.00
N ALA A 286 27.79 -9.86 10.42
CA ALA A 286 26.89 -8.74 10.60
C ALA A 286 25.62 -9.02 9.78
N ASP A 287 24.45 -9.01 10.42
CA ASP A 287 23.15 -9.16 9.76
C ASP A 287 22.79 -7.84 9.05
N ASN A 288 23.40 -7.64 7.88
CA ASN A 288 23.19 -6.47 7.04
C ASN A 288 21.98 -6.70 6.12
N ASP A 289 20.78 -6.71 6.70
CA ASP A 289 19.55 -6.87 5.94
C ASP A 289 19.24 -5.60 5.11
N MET A 290 19.27 -5.71 3.79
CA MET A 290 18.76 -4.68 2.90
C MET A 290 17.24 -4.78 2.80
N ARG A 291 16.53 -3.73 3.20
CA ARG A 291 15.07 -3.61 3.05
C ARG A 291 14.75 -2.48 2.09
N GLY A 292 13.87 -2.73 1.15
CA GLY A 292 13.44 -1.72 0.19
C GLY A 292 12.05 -2.00 -0.35
N GLY A 293 11.47 -1.02 -1.02
CA GLY A 293 10.15 -1.16 -1.64
C GLY A 293 9.93 -0.11 -2.71
N GLY A 294 8.99 -0.37 -3.62
CA GLY A 294 8.71 0.49 -4.75
C GLY A 294 7.44 0.12 -5.50
N GLY A 295 7.03 0.96 -6.45
CA GLY A 295 5.86 0.72 -7.28
C GLY A 295 6.06 -0.41 -8.29
N ALA A 296 4.98 -1.12 -8.60
CA ALA A 296 4.92 -2.14 -9.64
C ALA A 296 3.79 -1.83 -10.62
N ALA A 297 4.01 -2.05 -11.91
CA ALA A 297 2.97 -1.95 -12.94
C ALA A 297 3.32 -2.87 -14.11
N GLY A 298 2.33 -3.48 -14.74
CA GLY A 298 2.59 -4.44 -15.81
C GLY A 298 1.36 -4.86 -16.59
N ILE A 299 1.61 -5.73 -17.55
CA ILE A 299 0.59 -6.40 -18.36
C ILE A 299 0.63 -7.90 -18.06
N GLN A 300 -0.52 -8.55 -18.13
CA GLN A 300 -0.66 -9.98 -17.89
C GLN A 300 -1.59 -10.59 -18.92
N ALA A 301 -1.27 -11.81 -19.35
CA ALA A 301 -2.09 -12.60 -20.23
C ALA A 301 -2.16 -14.03 -19.71
N GLY A 302 -3.26 -14.72 -19.97
CA GLY A 302 -3.38 -16.09 -19.54
C GLY A 302 -4.51 -16.84 -20.22
N TYR A 303 -4.59 -18.12 -19.90
CA TYR A 303 -5.62 -19.01 -20.40
C TYR A 303 -6.12 -19.89 -19.27
N ASN A 304 -7.44 -19.93 -19.08
CA ASN A 304 -8.09 -20.72 -18.06
C ASN A 304 -8.91 -21.85 -18.70
N VAL A 305 -8.89 -23.01 -18.06
CA VAL A 305 -9.75 -24.16 -18.34
C VAL A 305 -10.59 -24.43 -17.10
N ILE A 306 -11.90 -24.47 -17.26
CA ILE A 306 -12.83 -24.84 -16.19
C ILE A 306 -13.34 -26.24 -16.47
N ASN A 307 -13.32 -27.11 -15.45
CA ASN A 307 -14.08 -28.35 -15.48
C ASN A 307 -15.43 -28.14 -14.79
N LEU A 308 -16.52 -28.19 -15.57
CA LEU A 308 -17.89 -27.92 -15.10
C LEU A 308 -18.57 -29.13 -14.43
N PHE A 309 -17.94 -30.31 -14.44
CA PHE A 309 -18.59 -31.59 -14.16
C PHE A 309 -18.54 -32.06 -12.69
N GLY A 310 -18.15 -31.20 -11.74
CA GLY A 310 -18.15 -31.53 -10.31
C GLY A 310 -18.53 -30.35 -9.43
N ARG A 311 -19.22 -30.63 -8.32
CA ARG A 311 -19.27 -29.73 -7.16
C ARG A 311 -18.20 -30.21 -6.17
N PRO A 312 -17.23 -29.36 -5.76
CA PRO A 312 -17.05 -27.94 -6.12
C PRO A 312 -16.45 -27.72 -7.52
N ARG A 313 -16.72 -26.53 -8.10
CA ARG A 313 -16.21 -26.11 -9.41
C ARG A 313 -14.73 -25.75 -9.28
N TRP A 314 -13.87 -26.41 -10.05
CA TRP A 314 -12.43 -26.17 -10.08
C TRP A 314 -12.02 -25.61 -11.44
N PHE A 315 -11.00 -24.75 -11.43
CA PHE A 315 -10.36 -24.28 -12.65
C PHE A 315 -8.84 -24.43 -12.55
N ALA A 316 -8.21 -24.63 -13.69
CA ALA A 316 -6.76 -24.58 -13.86
C ALA A 316 -6.43 -23.65 -15.02
N GLY A 317 -5.28 -23.02 -14.99
CA GLY A 317 -4.86 -22.12 -16.06
C GLY A 317 -3.38 -21.82 -16.02
N VAL A 318 -2.94 -21.06 -17.01
CA VAL A 318 -1.59 -20.49 -17.08
C VAL A 318 -1.71 -18.98 -17.18
N GLU A 319 -0.81 -18.26 -16.51
CA GLU A 319 -0.71 -16.80 -16.55
C GLU A 319 0.75 -16.42 -16.75
N GLY A 320 1.02 -15.53 -17.70
CA GLY A 320 2.29 -14.88 -17.88
C GLY A 320 2.14 -13.38 -17.68
N ASP A 321 3.10 -12.75 -17.03
CA ASP A 321 3.13 -11.30 -16.89
C ASP A 321 4.53 -10.74 -17.04
N ILE A 322 4.59 -9.48 -17.52
CA ILE A 322 5.79 -8.67 -17.57
C ILE A 322 5.46 -7.28 -17.05
N GLY A 323 6.34 -6.74 -16.21
CA GLY A 323 6.10 -5.47 -15.57
C GLY A 323 7.36 -4.77 -15.10
N TYR A 324 7.19 -3.48 -14.83
CA TYR A 324 8.13 -2.66 -14.09
C TYR A 324 8.04 -2.97 -12.60
N LEU A 325 9.17 -3.07 -11.93
CA LEU A 325 9.27 -3.21 -10.46
C LEU A 325 10.36 -2.27 -9.97
N GLY A 326 9.97 -1.11 -9.45
CA GLY A 326 10.87 -0.02 -9.08
C GLY A 326 11.40 -0.09 -7.65
N ILE A 327 11.81 -1.27 -7.18
CA ILE A 327 12.36 -1.42 -5.83
C ILE A 327 13.80 -0.90 -5.80
N LYS A 328 14.10 -0.09 -4.79
CA LYS A 328 15.45 0.35 -4.43
C LYS A 328 15.68 0.06 -2.96
N ALA A 329 16.82 -0.54 -2.63
CA ALA A 329 17.28 -0.79 -1.27
C ALA A 329 18.77 -0.47 -1.19
N SER A 330 19.19 0.11 -0.06
CA SER A 330 20.61 0.24 0.26
C SER A 330 20.82 0.07 1.77
N HIS A 331 21.99 -0.42 2.14
CA HIS A 331 22.40 -0.58 3.52
C HIS A 331 23.86 -0.20 3.66
N GLN A 332 24.20 0.53 4.71
CA GLN A 332 25.57 0.94 5.03
C GLN A 332 25.90 0.43 6.43
N ASP A 333 26.96 -0.38 6.54
CA ASP A 333 27.39 -0.96 7.81
C ASP A 333 28.09 0.11 8.68
N TRP A 334 27.89 -0.01 9.99
CA TRP A 334 28.32 0.91 11.05
C TRP A 334 29.85 1.08 11.12
N ASN A 335 30.63 0.07 10.72
CA ASN A 335 32.07 0.03 11.01
C ASN A 335 32.99 0.36 9.81
N ASP A 336 32.52 0.21 8.57
CA ASP A 336 33.45 0.04 7.44
C ASP A 336 33.28 1.02 6.28
N GLY A 337 32.34 1.97 6.34
CA GLY A 337 32.23 3.01 5.32
C GLY A 337 31.91 2.47 3.90
N PHE A 338 31.24 1.32 3.80
CA PHE A 338 30.77 0.75 2.53
C PHE A 338 29.24 0.77 2.45
N VAL A 339 28.72 1.05 1.26
CA VAL A 339 27.30 1.02 0.90
C VAL A 339 27.04 -0.19 0.01
N MET A 340 26.12 -1.03 0.45
CA MET A 340 25.49 -2.06 -0.37
C MET A 340 24.22 -1.51 -0.99
N SER A 341 23.96 -1.82 -2.26
CA SER A 341 22.74 -1.39 -2.96
C SER A 341 22.13 -2.49 -3.81
N GLN A 342 20.80 -2.49 -3.90
CA GLN A 342 19.98 -3.33 -4.76
C GLN A 342 18.92 -2.48 -5.45
N LYS A 343 18.80 -2.61 -6.77
CA LYS A 343 17.77 -1.96 -7.58
C LYS A 343 17.15 -2.95 -8.56
N THR A 344 15.84 -2.86 -8.76
CA THR A 344 15.14 -3.60 -9.83
C THR A 344 14.53 -2.65 -10.85
N ASN A 345 14.42 -3.11 -12.09
CA ASN A 345 13.81 -2.36 -13.18
C ASN A 345 12.63 -3.09 -13.83
N TRP A 346 12.75 -4.40 -14.07
CA TRP A 346 11.66 -5.20 -14.63
C TRP A 346 11.65 -6.59 -14.02
N TYR A 347 10.46 -7.19 -14.03
CA TYR A 347 10.24 -8.59 -13.70
C TYR A 347 9.28 -9.21 -14.70
N GLY A 348 9.36 -10.53 -14.84
CA GLY A 348 8.35 -11.32 -15.54
C GLY A 348 8.12 -12.63 -14.84
N THR A 349 6.91 -13.17 -14.95
CA THR A 349 6.58 -14.48 -14.39
C THR A 349 5.83 -15.32 -15.42
N LEU A 350 5.97 -16.64 -15.28
CA LEU A 350 5.15 -17.63 -15.97
C LEU A 350 4.67 -18.63 -14.93
N ARG A 351 3.36 -18.64 -14.67
CA ARG A 351 2.76 -19.33 -13.53
C ARG A 351 1.60 -20.21 -13.96
N GLY A 352 1.50 -21.39 -13.35
CA GLY A 352 0.25 -22.13 -13.32
C GLY A 352 -0.66 -21.53 -12.25
N ARG A 353 -1.95 -21.41 -12.53
CA ARG A 353 -3.00 -20.98 -11.58
C ARG A 353 -4.01 -22.10 -11.39
N PHE A 354 -4.40 -22.35 -10.15
CA PHE A 354 -5.40 -23.35 -9.78
C PHE A 354 -6.27 -22.81 -8.66
N GLY A 355 -7.57 -23.09 -8.70
CA GLY A 355 -8.49 -22.57 -7.70
C GLY A 355 -9.93 -22.99 -7.88
N THR A 356 -10.80 -22.33 -7.13
CA THR A 356 -12.24 -22.57 -7.14
C THR A 356 -13.02 -21.32 -7.52
N THR A 357 -14.28 -21.51 -7.92
CA THR A 357 -15.17 -20.43 -8.33
C THR A 357 -16.53 -20.50 -7.65
N THR A 358 -17.06 -19.36 -7.23
CA THR A 358 -18.45 -19.21 -6.79
C THR A 358 -19.42 -18.93 -7.96
N GLY A 359 -18.89 -18.77 -9.18
CA GLY A 359 -19.61 -18.21 -10.34
C GLY A 359 -19.05 -16.83 -10.70
N PRO A 360 -19.35 -15.77 -9.93
CA PRO A 360 -18.87 -14.42 -10.21
C PRO A 360 -17.48 -14.12 -9.66
N ALA A 361 -16.90 -14.98 -8.82
CA ALA A 361 -15.55 -14.80 -8.29
C ALA A 361 -14.69 -16.07 -8.37
N LEU A 362 -13.37 -15.88 -8.48
CA LEU A 362 -12.32 -16.88 -8.38
C LEU A 362 -11.50 -16.63 -7.14
N LEU A 363 -11.18 -17.69 -6.41
CA LEU A 363 -10.09 -17.72 -5.44
C LEU A 363 -9.06 -18.71 -5.95
N TYR A 364 -7.79 -18.29 -6.03
CA TYR A 364 -6.76 -19.12 -6.63
C TYR A 364 -5.39 -18.94 -5.99
N SER A 365 -4.58 -19.98 -6.14
CA SER A 365 -3.15 -19.97 -5.90
C SER A 365 -2.41 -20.06 -7.24
N THR A 366 -1.20 -19.49 -7.28
CA THR A 366 -0.33 -19.55 -8.45
C THR A 366 1.07 -19.99 -8.05
N ALA A 367 1.76 -20.71 -8.93
CA ALA A 367 3.17 -21.05 -8.74
C ALA A 367 3.85 -21.20 -10.11
N GLY A 368 5.14 -20.86 -10.20
CA GLY A 368 5.90 -21.02 -11.44
C GLY A 368 7.26 -20.35 -11.43
N ALA A 369 7.74 -20.03 -12.62
CA ALA A 369 9.04 -19.40 -12.84
C ALA A 369 8.93 -17.88 -12.76
N ALA A 370 9.98 -17.24 -12.24
CA ALA A 370 10.10 -15.78 -12.21
C ALA A 370 11.48 -15.35 -12.72
N PHE A 371 11.51 -14.20 -13.39
CA PHE A 371 12.69 -13.56 -13.92
C PHE A 371 12.71 -12.11 -13.44
N VAL A 372 13.82 -11.67 -12.84
CA VAL A 372 13.95 -10.32 -12.31
C VAL A 372 15.29 -9.74 -12.74
N LYS A 373 15.28 -8.51 -13.27
CA LYS A 373 16.52 -7.77 -13.48
C LYS A 373 16.90 -7.07 -12.19
N VAL A 374 18.02 -7.47 -11.61
CA VAL A 374 18.58 -6.91 -10.38
C VAL A 374 19.92 -6.24 -10.70
N GLU A 375 20.11 -5.04 -10.15
CA GLU A 375 21.39 -4.34 -10.13
C GLU A 375 21.84 -4.32 -8.68
N ASN A 376 22.87 -5.11 -8.39
CA ASN A 376 23.43 -5.23 -7.05
C ASN A 376 24.85 -4.67 -7.06
N GLY A 377 25.24 -3.99 -5.99
CA GLY A 377 26.60 -3.47 -5.89
C GLY A 377 27.11 -3.21 -4.49
N ILE A 378 28.43 -3.14 -4.39
CA ILE A 378 29.21 -2.73 -3.23
C ILE A 378 30.02 -1.50 -3.65
N VAL A 379 29.86 -0.41 -2.90
CA VAL A 379 30.50 0.88 -3.15
C VAL A 379 31.13 1.40 -1.86
N THR A 380 32.31 2.02 -1.92
CA THR A 380 32.87 2.73 -0.76
C THR A 380 32.35 4.16 -0.64
N THR A 381 32.16 4.63 0.59
CA THR A 381 31.90 6.04 0.94
C THR A 381 33.17 6.81 1.27
N ALA A 382 34.30 6.12 1.40
CA ALA A 382 35.60 6.76 1.61
C ALA A 382 36.01 7.53 0.35
N THR A 383 36.27 8.82 0.52
CA THR A 383 36.74 9.69 -0.56
C THR A 383 38.19 9.38 -0.90
N THR A 384 38.60 9.66 -2.14
CA THR A 384 40.01 9.56 -2.56
C THR A 384 40.95 10.34 -1.64
N ALA A 385 40.48 11.45 -1.06
CA ALA A 385 41.22 12.25 -0.09
C ALA A 385 41.42 11.56 1.28
N GLN A 386 40.51 10.68 1.70
CA GLN A 386 40.64 9.88 2.94
C GLN A 386 41.58 8.69 2.76
N LEU A 387 41.61 8.09 1.57
CA LEU A 387 42.42 6.90 1.30
C LEU A 387 43.86 7.23 0.86
N ALA A 388 44.08 8.41 0.25
CA ALA A 388 45.38 8.83 -0.26
C ALA A 388 46.50 8.88 0.80
N PRO A 389 46.31 9.42 2.03
CA PRO A 389 47.36 9.46 3.06
C PRO A 389 47.79 8.07 3.54
N LEU A 390 46.92 7.07 3.38
CA LEU A 390 47.17 5.67 3.76
C LEU A 390 47.68 4.82 2.58
N ASN A 391 47.81 5.42 1.39
CA ASN A 391 48.11 4.75 0.13
C ASN A 391 47.16 3.56 -0.15
N LEU A 392 45.89 3.73 0.18
CA LEU A 392 44.83 2.73 -0.05
C LEU A 392 44.01 3.08 -1.28
N ALA A 393 43.51 2.07 -1.97
CA ALA A 393 42.56 2.21 -3.07
C ALA A 393 41.46 1.17 -2.93
N PHE A 394 40.22 1.56 -3.22
CA PHE A 394 39.08 0.65 -3.21
C PHE A 394 38.44 0.55 -4.59
N SER A 395 38.22 -0.69 -5.05
CA SER A 395 37.52 -0.99 -6.30
C SER A 395 36.08 -1.39 -6.00
N ASN A 396 35.13 -0.62 -6.52
CA ASN A 396 33.70 -0.90 -6.42
C ASN A 396 33.28 -2.01 -7.41
N ASP A 397 32.22 -2.74 -7.07
CA ASP A 397 31.60 -3.73 -7.96
C ASP A 397 30.09 -3.48 -8.00
N VAL A 398 29.60 -2.93 -9.11
CA VAL A 398 28.18 -2.69 -9.38
C VAL A 398 27.82 -3.40 -10.67
N ARG A 399 26.91 -4.37 -10.59
CA ARG A 399 26.57 -5.21 -11.74
C ARG A 399 25.08 -5.50 -11.82
N SER A 400 24.57 -5.36 -13.05
CA SER A 400 23.21 -5.72 -13.44
C SER A 400 23.16 -7.13 -14.02
N ASP A 401 22.37 -8.01 -13.40
CA ASP A 401 22.13 -9.37 -13.88
C ASP A 401 20.62 -9.65 -14.00
N THR A 402 20.22 -10.44 -15.00
CA THR A 402 18.88 -11.04 -15.03
C THR A 402 18.92 -12.35 -14.27
N ARG A 403 18.09 -12.47 -13.25
CA ARG A 403 18.04 -13.62 -12.35
C ARG A 403 16.78 -14.43 -12.61
N ALA A 404 16.94 -15.74 -12.76
CA ALA A 404 15.84 -16.68 -12.84
C ALA A 404 15.65 -17.35 -11.48
N GLY A 405 14.39 -17.61 -11.13
CA GLY A 405 14.03 -18.29 -9.89
C GLY A 405 12.58 -18.73 -9.93
N TRP A 406 11.94 -18.75 -8.77
CA TRP A 406 10.57 -19.25 -8.63
C TRP A 406 9.67 -18.22 -7.96
N THR A 407 8.38 -18.37 -8.16
CA THR A 407 7.35 -17.55 -7.53
C THR A 407 6.17 -18.39 -7.08
N ILE A 408 5.57 -17.98 -5.96
CA ILE A 408 4.30 -18.51 -5.47
C ILE A 408 3.41 -17.33 -5.07
N GLY A 409 2.12 -17.44 -5.30
CA GLY A 409 1.18 -16.38 -4.99
C GLY A 409 -0.23 -16.86 -4.81
N GLY A 410 -1.10 -15.94 -4.46
CA GLY A 410 -2.52 -16.18 -4.32
C GLY A 410 -3.30 -14.90 -4.59
N GLY A 411 -4.52 -15.05 -5.08
CA GLY A 411 -5.34 -13.92 -5.45
C GLY A 411 -6.81 -14.25 -5.53
N THR A 412 -7.59 -13.19 -5.63
CA THR A 412 -9.02 -13.23 -5.93
C THR A 412 -9.26 -12.46 -7.21
N GLU A 413 -10.23 -12.91 -8.01
CA GLU A 413 -10.64 -12.25 -9.24
C GLU A 413 -12.18 -12.25 -9.31
N VAL A 414 -12.78 -11.12 -9.63
CA VAL A 414 -14.23 -10.92 -9.61
C VAL A 414 -14.67 -10.39 -10.97
N ALA A 415 -15.69 -11.02 -11.56
CA ALA A 415 -16.28 -10.59 -12.81
C ALA A 415 -16.99 -9.25 -12.61
N LEU A 416 -16.66 -8.25 -13.43
CA LEU A 416 -17.32 -6.95 -13.45
C LEU A 416 -18.49 -6.95 -14.44
N ASN A 417 -18.31 -7.53 -15.63
CA ASN A 417 -19.36 -7.74 -16.63
C ASN A 417 -19.06 -9.00 -17.46
N ALA A 418 -19.67 -9.15 -18.64
CA ALA A 418 -19.51 -10.35 -19.47
C ALA A 418 -18.06 -10.60 -19.94
N GLY A 419 -17.24 -9.56 -20.06
CA GLY A 419 -15.83 -9.67 -20.50
C GLY A 419 -14.82 -9.15 -19.48
N TRP A 420 -15.18 -8.17 -18.65
CA TRP A 420 -14.23 -7.55 -17.72
C TRP A 420 -14.23 -8.21 -16.34
N SER A 421 -13.06 -8.35 -15.73
CA SER A 421 -12.87 -8.76 -14.33
C SER A 421 -11.85 -7.86 -13.61
N ALA A 422 -11.98 -7.77 -12.29
CA ALA A 422 -11.00 -7.12 -11.40
C ALA A 422 -10.27 -8.18 -10.57
N LYS A 423 -8.98 -7.99 -10.36
CA LYS A 423 -8.07 -8.91 -9.68
C LYS A 423 -7.34 -8.21 -8.53
N LEU A 424 -7.13 -8.94 -7.44
CA LEU A 424 -6.18 -8.60 -6.38
C LEU A 424 -5.29 -9.82 -6.14
N GLU A 425 -3.97 -9.62 -6.14
CA GLU A 425 -2.99 -10.70 -6.07
C GLU A 425 -1.78 -10.34 -5.22
N TYR A 426 -1.28 -11.34 -4.49
CA TYR A 426 -0.01 -11.34 -3.80
C TYR A 426 0.95 -12.35 -4.42
N LEU A 427 2.21 -11.97 -4.60
CA LEU A 427 3.29 -12.82 -5.10
C LEU A 427 4.52 -12.74 -4.19
N TYR A 428 5.08 -13.89 -3.87
CA TYR A 428 6.43 -14.03 -3.37
C TYR A 428 7.32 -14.51 -4.53
N ILE A 429 8.47 -13.88 -4.72
CA ILE A 429 9.45 -14.17 -5.78
C ILE A 429 10.82 -14.37 -5.12
N ASP A 430 11.44 -15.52 -5.34
CA ASP A 430 12.84 -15.76 -4.97
C ASP A 430 13.66 -15.94 -6.26
N ALA A 431 14.50 -14.95 -6.57
CA ALA A 431 15.37 -14.93 -7.73
C ALA A 431 16.80 -15.40 -7.40
N GLY A 432 16.97 -16.08 -6.27
CA GLY A 432 18.23 -16.63 -5.80
C GLY A 432 19.21 -15.56 -5.32
N LYS A 433 20.48 -15.95 -5.20
CA LYS A 433 21.54 -15.13 -4.60
C LYS A 433 22.50 -14.60 -5.65
N SER A 434 23.18 -13.49 -5.36
CA SER A 434 24.27 -12.95 -6.18
C SER A 434 25.44 -12.52 -5.30
N THR A 435 26.65 -12.91 -5.65
CA THR A 435 27.85 -12.46 -4.95
C THR A 435 28.40 -11.20 -5.60
N ARG A 436 28.83 -10.24 -4.77
CA ARG A 436 29.55 -9.02 -5.17
C ARG A 436 30.84 -8.92 -4.39
N ALA A 437 31.87 -8.36 -5.03
CA ALA A 437 33.21 -8.31 -4.46
C ALA A 437 33.80 -6.90 -4.55
N GLY A 438 34.03 -6.27 -3.40
CA GLY A 438 34.86 -5.07 -3.31
C GLY A 438 36.31 -5.45 -3.09
N VAL A 439 37.25 -4.68 -3.65
CA VAL A 439 38.69 -4.95 -3.47
C VAL A 439 39.35 -3.76 -2.81
N LEU A 440 39.92 -3.97 -1.62
CA LEU A 440 40.77 -3.00 -0.93
C LEU A 440 42.23 -3.35 -1.22
N SER A 441 42.96 -2.42 -1.83
CA SER A 441 44.36 -2.57 -2.20
C SER A 441 45.21 -1.56 -1.45
N GLY A 442 46.38 -1.99 -0.97
CA GLY A 442 47.36 -1.13 -0.31
C GLY A 442 48.78 -1.68 -0.37
N PRO A 443 49.75 -1.04 0.31
CA PRO A 443 51.16 -1.44 0.29
C PRO A 443 51.42 -2.87 0.79
N GLY A 444 50.53 -3.39 1.65
CA GLY A 444 50.59 -4.75 2.20
C GLY A 444 49.90 -5.83 1.35
N GLY A 445 49.40 -5.49 0.16
CA GLY A 445 48.64 -6.39 -0.71
C GLY A 445 47.17 -6.01 -0.85
N SER A 446 46.39 -6.94 -1.42
CA SER A 446 44.97 -6.74 -1.73
C SER A 446 44.10 -7.70 -0.93
N THR A 447 43.03 -7.18 -0.35
CA THR A 447 41.98 -7.96 0.33
C THR A 447 40.66 -7.83 -0.43
N THR A 448 40.00 -8.96 -0.69
CA THR A 448 38.69 -8.99 -1.31
C THR A 448 37.60 -9.14 -0.25
N ILE A 449 36.63 -8.24 -0.28
CA ILE A 449 35.43 -8.28 0.57
C ILE A 449 34.31 -8.85 -0.28
N ASN A 450 33.85 -10.06 0.07
CA ASN A 450 32.75 -10.71 -0.62
C ASN A 450 31.46 -10.53 0.16
N SER A 451 30.37 -10.22 -0.55
CA SER A 451 29.03 -10.28 0.03
C SER A 451 28.05 -11.00 -0.90
N GLU A 452 27.22 -11.82 -0.29
CA GLU A 452 26.13 -12.53 -0.95
C GLU A 452 24.82 -11.78 -0.72
N VAL A 453 24.17 -11.35 -1.79
CA VAL A 453 22.87 -10.67 -1.75
C VAL A 453 21.78 -11.66 -2.17
N ALA A 454 20.88 -12.02 -1.25
CA ALA A 454 19.67 -12.77 -1.60
C ALA A 454 18.64 -11.86 -2.29
N ASN A 455 18.05 -12.28 -3.41
CA ASN A 455 17.11 -11.46 -4.18
C ASN A 455 15.68 -12.00 -3.98
N ARG A 456 15.00 -11.51 -2.94
CA ARG A 456 13.66 -11.98 -2.54
C ARG A 456 12.69 -10.82 -2.53
N PHE A 457 11.60 -10.96 -3.28
CA PHE A 457 10.61 -9.91 -3.48
C PHE A 457 9.22 -10.37 -3.07
N GLN A 458 8.44 -9.47 -2.49
CA GLN A 458 7.02 -9.64 -2.24
C GLN A 458 6.27 -8.58 -3.03
N VAL A 459 5.24 -8.92 -3.78
CA VAL A 459 4.49 -7.98 -4.65
C VAL A 459 3.01 -8.10 -4.35
N VAL A 460 2.36 -6.98 -4.06
CA VAL A 460 0.89 -6.87 -3.93
C VAL A 460 0.39 -5.99 -5.06
N ARG A 461 -0.58 -6.47 -5.84
CA ARG A 461 -1.09 -5.75 -7.02
C ARG A 461 -2.57 -5.95 -7.24
N ALA A 462 -3.23 -4.89 -7.71
CA ALA A 462 -4.56 -4.93 -8.26
C ALA A 462 -4.49 -4.88 -9.79
N GLY A 463 -5.45 -5.49 -10.48
CA GLY A 463 -5.48 -5.51 -11.94
C GLY A 463 -6.87 -5.62 -12.50
N VAL A 464 -6.97 -5.39 -13.81
CA VAL A 464 -8.20 -5.49 -14.59
C VAL A 464 -7.90 -6.35 -15.81
N ASN A 465 -8.72 -7.37 -16.04
CA ASN A 465 -8.60 -8.26 -17.20
C ASN A 465 -9.83 -8.17 -18.09
N TYR A 466 -9.62 -8.36 -19.39
CA TYR A 466 -10.65 -8.64 -20.36
C TYR A 466 -10.53 -10.08 -20.84
N ASN A 467 -11.59 -10.87 -20.65
CA ASN A 467 -11.74 -12.24 -21.11
C ASN A 467 -12.42 -12.23 -22.48
N PHE A 468 -11.82 -12.93 -23.45
CA PHE A 468 -12.23 -12.88 -24.85
C PHE A 468 -13.29 -13.92 -25.23
N ASN A 469 -13.77 -14.71 -24.27
CA ASN A 469 -14.81 -15.68 -24.54
C ASN A 469 -16.20 -15.04 -24.65
N GLU A 470 -16.97 -15.46 -25.66
CA GLU A 470 -18.36 -15.05 -25.80
C GLU A 470 -19.22 -15.57 -24.63
N PRO A 471 -20.20 -14.81 -24.14
CA PRO A 471 -21.19 -15.34 -23.20
C PRO A 471 -21.93 -16.49 -23.91
N VAL A 472 -21.90 -17.69 -23.30
CA VAL A 472 -22.73 -18.80 -23.78
C VAL A 472 -24.19 -18.41 -23.59
N VAL A 473 -24.82 -17.89 -24.64
CA VAL A 473 -26.27 -17.77 -24.71
C VAL A 473 -26.78 -19.19 -24.75
N ALA A 474 -27.34 -19.67 -23.65
CA ALA A 474 -28.02 -20.96 -23.63
C ALA A 474 -29.15 -20.91 -24.67
N ARG A 475 -28.94 -21.59 -25.81
CA ARG A 475 -30.04 -21.93 -26.72
C ARG A 475 -30.81 -23.06 -26.03
N TYR A 476 -31.93 -22.71 -25.42
CA TYR A 476 -32.99 -23.67 -25.11
C TYR A 476 -34.02 -23.65 -26.24
#